data_AF-A0A076LIZ9-F1
#
_entry.id   AF-A0A076LIZ9-F1
#
_cell.length_a   1.000
_cell.length_b   1.000
_cell.length_c   1.000
_cell.angle_alpha   90.00
_cell.angle_beta   90.00
_cell.angle_gamma   90.00
#
_symmetry.space_group_name_H-M   'P 1'
#
loop_
_entity.id
_entity.type
_entity.pdbx_description
1 polymer ?
#
loop_
_entity_poly.entity_id
_entity_poly.type
_entity_poly.pdbx_seq_one_letter_code
_entity_poly.pdbx_strand_id
1 'polypeptide(L)'
;MSTVITQHYQQWYSRQMLHDLPARPDTVIFAYIPGQDENTEIDRTEQLPADTFIRHRMPVMQYGLLNPNVVAFSVILDTSVGDFDYNWIGLLHAESNTLCMISHVPHQQKIKTADGVQGNNLTRTFAMEFDGAAAAMQVTVTAEVWQIDFTARLAGMDEIRRLIARDHYGNAAFLEDAWRVTLQEGTAHIAPGVGYVQGLRVVLPTATTLPVQPGQTIWLDASWQGTVTGAWQTAIQLFADNRQTIDDYTDTAGFYHYLTSLATVVSNSATDLRPATPDELQRDALKAHEESRNHPDATLTKKGFVQLSDSISSPVNNRAATPNAVKRTYDEATRAASTNQAGRVRLNDSVSSTSTTQAATAYAVKRTYDEATRAASTNQAGRVRLNDSISSTSTTQAATPNAVKLAYDRASEALPVGTPCPWPSLNIPSGWIKCAGQSFSTSSYPDLARAYPNGRLPDLRGEFIRGYDDGRGVDSGRSILTEQGDAIRNITGTVTGISETFSYSGSGSGVFQRTSSGPGADGTPRSVDWSNAGTLDFDVSRVAPTANENRPRNIAFLYIVRAA
;
A
#
# COMPACT_ATOMS: atom_id res chain seq x y z
N MET A 1 21.97 -27.46 -51.32
CA MET A 1 21.82 -26.43 -52.36
C MET A 1 22.12 -25.09 -51.70
N SER A 2 23.38 -24.67 -51.76
CA SER A 2 23.80 -23.38 -51.24
C SER A 2 23.33 -22.29 -52.22
N THR A 3 22.81 -21.20 -51.67
CA THR A 3 22.49 -20.01 -52.46
C THR A 3 23.04 -18.79 -51.75
N VAL A 4 23.57 -17.82 -52.49
CA VAL A 4 24.16 -16.64 -51.88
C VAL A 4 23.94 -15.39 -52.72
N ILE A 5 23.61 -14.28 -52.04
CA ILE A 5 23.56 -12.94 -52.64
C ILE A 5 24.99 -12.39 -52.71
N THR A 6 25.43 -12.04 -53.90
CA THR A 6 26.82 -11.61 -54.16
C THR A 6 27.09 -10.23 -53.56
N GLN A 7 28.36 -9.91 -53.32
CA GLN A 7 28.78 -8.55 -52.95
C GLN A 7 28.59 -7.56 -54.11
N HIS A 8 28.68 -8.05 -55.36
CA HIS A 8 28.38 -7.26 -56.57
C HIS A 8 26.93 -6.75 -56.55
N TYR A 9 25.98 -7.59 -56.14
CA TYR A 9 24.60 -7.17 -55.92
C TYR A 9 24.49 -6.08 -54.87
N GLN A 10 25.15 -6.23 -53.71
CA GLN A 10 25.03 -5.25 -52.61
C GLN A 10 25.54 -3.87 -53.01
N GLN A 11 26.66 -3.82 -53.75
CA GLN A 11 27.23 -2.58 -54.27
C GLN A 11 26.30 -1.93 -55.31
N TRP A 12 25.75 -2.74 -56.23
CA TRP A 12 24.83 -2.28 -57.25
C TRP A 12 23.49 -1.83 -56.66
N TYR A 13 22.92 -2.61 -55.74
CA TYR A 13 21.73 -2.31 -54.95
C TYR A 13 21.84 -0.95 -54.29
N SER A 14 22.95 -0.68 -53.59
CA SER A 14 23.17 0.60 -52.92
C SER A 14 23.17 1.78 -53.89
N ARG A 15 23.70 1.58 -55.11
CA ARG A 15 23.68 2.60 -56.18
C ARG A 15 22.27 2.80 -56.75
N GLN A 16 21.51 1.74 -56.96
CA GLN A 16 20.13 1.82 -57.46
C GLN A 16 19.22 2.55 -56.47
N MET A 17 19.37 2.29 -55.17
CA MET A 17 18.62 2.97 -54.11
C MET A 17 18.93 4.47 -54.01
N LEU A 18 20.17 4.89 -54.28
CA LEU A 18 20.53 6.32 -54.34
C LEU A 18 19.83 7.07 -55.50
N HIS A 19 19.38 6.35 -56.52
CA HIS A 19 18.73 6.90 -57.71
C HIS A 19 17.24 6.53 -57.80
N ASP A 20 16.66 5.92 -56.77
CA ASP A 20 15.26 5.46 -56.69
C ASP A 20 14.84 4.50 -57.83
N LEU A 21 15.78 3.67 -58.28
CA LEU A 21 15.57 2.67 -59.33
C LEU A 21 15.42 1.25 -58.74
N PRO A 22 14.62 0.37 -59.36
CA PRO A 22 14.39 -0.98 -58.82
C PRO A 22 15.65 -1.85 -58.96
N ALA A 23 16.15 -2.38 -57.85
CA ALA A 23 17.31 -3.27 -57.83
C ALA A 23 16.94 -4.73 -58.15
N ARG A 24 16.27 -4.95 -59.29
CA ARG A 24 15.63 -6.23 -59.63
C ARG A 24 16.40 -7.01 -60.70
N PRO A 25 16.83 -8.25 -60.44
CA PRO A 25 17.38 -9.14 -61.48
C PRO A 25 16.32 -9.48 -62.54
N ASP A 26 16.75 -9.69 -63.79
CA ASP A 26 15.87 -9.91 -64.93
C ASP A 26 16.19 -11.16 -65.76
N THR A 27 17.30 -11.84 -65.47
CA THR A 27 17.81 -12.95 -66.28
C THR A 27 18.32 -14.09 -65.41
N VAL A 28 17.93 -15.33 -65.74
CA VAL A 28 18.48 -16.57 -65.16
C VAL A 28 19.51 -17.16 -66.12
N ILE A 29 20.65 -17.59 -65.58
CA ILE A 29 21.77 -18.16 -66.32
C ILE A 29 22.04 -19.57 -65.83
N PHE A 30 22.11 -20.53 -66.75
CA PHE A 30 22.52 -21.91 -66.48
C PHE A 30 23.92 -22.16 -67.05
N ALA A 31 24.83 -22.64 -66.22
CA ALA A 31 26.20 -22.94 -66.60
C ALA A 31 26.64 -24.32 -66.10
N TYR A 32 27.63 -24.90 -66.77
CA TYR A 32 28.30 -26.12 -66.35
C TYR A 32 29.76 -25.84 -66.04
N ILE A 33 30.13 -25.98 -64.77
CA ILE A 33 31.48 -25.78 -64.24
C ILE A 33 32.06 -27.14 -63.89
N PRO A 34 33.01 -27.68 -64.67
CA PRO A 34 33.58 -29.00 -64.41
C PRO A 34 34.23 -29.08 -63.03
N GLY A 35 33.89 -30.11 -62.25
CA GLY A 35 34.47 -30.36 -60.93
C GLY A 35 33.95 -29.46 -59.80
N GLN A 36 32.92 -28.63 -60.04
CA GLN A 36 32.26 -27.85 -59.00
C GLN A 36 31.45 -28.77 -58.07
N ASP A 37 31.72 -28.66 -56.76
CA ASP A 37 31.00 -29.36 -55.70
C ASP A 37 29.87 -28.49 -55.15
N GLU A 38 28.64 -29.01 -55.18
CA GLU A 38 27.44 -28.31 -54.71
C GLU A 38 27.39 -28.06 -53.20
N ASN A 39 28.26 -28.73 -52.42
CA ASN A 39 28.31 -28.63 -50.97
C ASN A 39 29.40 -27.65 -50.47
N THR A 40 30.28 -27.18 -51.36
CA THR A 40 31.26 -26.14 -51.02
C THR A 40 30.55 -24.79 -50.81
N GLU A 41 30.99 -24.03 -49.81
CA GLU A 41 30.46 -22.69 -49.56
C GLU A 41 30.74 -21.77 -50.75
N ILE A 42 29.73 -21.00 -51.17
CA ILE A 42 29.83 -20.11 -52.33
C ILE A 42 30.48 -18.80 -51.91
N ASP A 43 31.58 -18.43 -52.57
CA ASP A 43 32.23 -17.12 -52.35
C ASP A 43 31.32 -16.00 -52.87
N ARG A 44 31.01 -15.04 -51.99
CA ARG A 44 30.14 -13.91 -52.32
C ARG A 44 30.76 -12.93 -53.33
N THR A 45 32.07 -13.03 -53.58
CA THR A 45 32.81 -12.24 -54.57
C THR A 45 32.92 -12.91 -55.93
N GLU A 46 32.43 -14.15 -56.05
CA GLU A 46 32.46 -14.94 -57.28
C GLU A 46 31.91 -14.15 -58.47
N GLN A 47 32.62 -14.25 -59.59
CA GLN A 47 32.30 -13.54 -60.82
C GLN A 47 31.41 -14.41 -61.72
N LEU A 48 30.73 -13.76 -62.66
CA LEU A 48 29.99 -14.48 -63.69
C LEU A 48 30.94 -15.43 -64.44
N PRO A 49 30.60 -16.73 -64.59
CA PRO A 49 31.43 -17.67 -65.34
C PRO A 49 31.71 -17.18 -66.76
N ALA A 50 32.87 -17.56 -67.31
CA ALA A 50 33.20 -17.26 -68.70
C ALA A 50 32.14 -17.83 -69.66
N ASP A 51 31.84 -17.12 -70.75
CA ASP A 51 30.74 -17.45 -71.66
C ASP A 51 30.82 -18.88 -72.25
N THR A 52 32.02 -19.48 -72.31
CA THR A 52 32.22 -20.87 -72.76
C THR A 52 31.57 -21.91 -71.83
N PHE A 53 31.34 -21.59 -70.57
CA PHE A 53 30.70 -22.45 -69.58
C PHE A 53 29.19 -22.20 -69.45
N ILE A 54 28.71 -21.06 -69.93
CA ILE A 54 27.29 -20.72 -69.91
C ILE A 54 26.58 -21.51 -71.01
N ARG A 55 25.56 -22.26 -70.63
CA ARG A 55 24.80 -23.14 -71.53
C ARG A 55 23.48 -22.53 -71.96
N HIS A 56 22.84 -21.77 -71.08
CA HIS A 56 21.59 -21.12 -71.41
C HIS A 56 21.38 -19.83 -70.61
N ARG A 57 20.75 -18.83 -71.24
CA ARG A 57 20.31 -17.59 -70.61
C ARG A 57 18.84 -17.40 -70.94
N MET A 58 18.02 -17.10 -69.94
CA MET A 58 16.60 -16.88 -70.14
C MET A 58 16.12 -15.70 -69.31
N PRO A 59 15.33 -14.77 -69.89
CA PRO A 59 14.68 -13.72 -69.11
C PRO A 59 13.79 -14.33 -68.02
N VAL A 60 13.78 -13.72 -66.85
CA VAL A 60 12.81 -14.04 -65.80
C VAL A 60 11.41 -13.83 -66.38
N MET A 61 10.62 -14.90 -66.38
CA MET A 61 9.28 -14.87 -66.96
C MET A 61 8.29 -14.21 -66.03
N GLN A 62 8.42 -14.47 -64.73
CA GLN A 62 7.52 -13.93 -63.71
C GLN A 62 8.27 -13.76 -62.39
N TYR A 63 7.97 -12.68 -61.66
CA TYR A 63 8.45 -12.45 -60.30
C TYR A 63 7.28 -12.06 -59.40
N GLY A 64 7.39 -12.37 -58.11
CA GLY A 64 6.36 -12.06 -57.12
C GLY A 64 6.93 -12.09 -55.70
N LEU A 65 6.38 -11.27 -54.81
CA LEU A 65 6.80 -11.27 -53.41
C LEU A 65 6.14 -12.45 -52.69
N LEU A 66 6.94 -13.20 -51.93
CA LEU A 66 6.45 -14.23 -51.01
C LEU A 66 6.10 -13.59 -49.66
N ASN A 67 6.92 -12.62 -49.24
CA ASN A 67 6.69 -11.74 -48.10
C ASN A 67 7.54 -10.45 -48.29
N PRO A 68 7.45 -9.43 -47.41
CA PRO A 68 8.15 -8.16 -47.61
C PRO A 68 9.69 -8.25 -47.77
N ASN A 69 10.30 -9.33 -47.26
CA ASN A 69 11.73 -9.55 -47.26
C ASN A 69 12.18 -10.62 -48.28
N VAL A 70 11.27 -11.22 -49.04
CA VAL A 70 11.57 -12.29 -49.99
C VAL A 70 10.83 -12.10 -51.30
N VAL A 71 11.58 -11.99 -52.41
CA VAL A 71 11.04 -11.94 -53.77
C VAL A 71 11.46 -13.18 -54.53
N ALA A 72 10.49 -13.84 -55.17
CA ALA A 72 10.69 -15.00 -56.01
C ALA A 72 10.80 -14.60 -57.49
N PHE A 73 11.73 -15.21 -58.22
CA PHE A 73 11.93 -15.07 -59.67
C PHE A 73 11.83 -16.44 -60.32
N SER A 74 10.99 -16.59 -61.35
CA SER A 74 10.74 -17.88 -61.99
C SER A 74 11.01 -17.86 -63.48
N VAL A 75 11.54 -18.98 -63.96
CA VAL A 75 11.67 -19.32 -65.37
C VAL A 75 11.13 -20.73 -65.60
N ILE A 76 10.45 -20.91 -66.73
CA ILE A 76 9.96 -22.20 -67.18
C ILE A 76 10.63 -22.50 -68.52
N LEU A 77 11.49 -23.52 -68.53
CA LEU A 77 12.07 -24.06 -69.74
C LEU A 77 11.21 -25.26 -70.14
N ASP A 78 10.32 -25.04 -71.10
CA ASP A 78 9.48 -26.10 -71.62
C ASP A 78 10.29 -27.20 -72.34
N THR A 79 9.59 -28.19 -72.89
CA THR A 79 10.22 -29.33 -73.55
C THR A 79 10.88 -28.96 -74.88
N SER A 80 10.80 -27.71 -75.36
CA SER A 80 11.46 -27.23 -76.59
C SER A 80 12.87 -26.68 -76.36
N VAL A 81 13.30 -26.49 -75.11
CA VAL A 81 14.61 -25.93 -74.74
C VAL A 81 15.56 -27.03 -74.21
N GLY A 82 16.81 -27.08 -74.69
CA GLY A 82 17.79 -28.15 -74.45
C GLY A 82 18.61 -28.41 -75.72
N ASP A 83 19.57 -29.34 -75.78
CA ASP A 83 20.09 -30.22 -74.73
C ASP A 83 21.32 -29.61 -74.05
N PHE A 84 21.36 -29.60 -72.72
CA PHE A 84 22.55 -29.18 -71.99
C PHE A 84 22.58 -29.68 -70.55
N ASP A 85 23.79 -29.84 -70.03
CA ASP A 85 24.06 -30.07 -68.62
C ASP A 85 24.31 -28.76 -67.88
N TYR A 86 23.96 -28.71 -66.60
CA TYR A 86 24.27 -27.58 -65.74
C TYR A 86 24.44 -28.04 -64.28
N ASN A 87 25.30 -27.36 -63.55
CA ASN A 87 25.50 -27.51 -62.11
C ASN A 87 25.63 -26.15 -61.39
N TRP A 88 25.50 -25.06 -62.14
CA TRP A 88 25.58 -23.69 -61.64
C TRP A 88 24.41 -22.88 -62.21
N ILE A 89 23.74 -22.12 -61.35
CA ILE A 89 22.67 -21.22 -61.75
C ILE A 89 22.86 -19.84 -61.13
N GLY A 90 22.69 -18.78 -61.93
CA GLY A 90 22.85 -17.40 -61.49
C GLY A 90 21.66 -16.52 -61.86
N LEU A 91 21.30 -15.61 -60.97
CA LEU A 91 20.43 -14.47 -61.27
C LEU A 91 21.31 -13.27 -61.65
N LEU A 92 21.05 -12.70 -62.81
CA LEU A 92 21.77 -11.55 -63.38
C LEU A 92 20.77 -10.39 -63.62
N HIS A 93 21.26 -9.16 -63.49
CA HIS A 93 20.68 -8.02 -64.19
C HIS A 93 21.46 -7.76 -65.49
N ALA A 94 20.81 -7.96 -66.64
CA ALA A 94 21.48 -8.05 -67.93
C ALA A 94 22.17 -6.74 -68.36
N GLU A 95 21.49 -5.59 -68.22
CA GLU A 95 21.99 -4.30 -68.71
C GLU A 95 23.27 -3.85 -67.99
N SER A 96 23.32 -4.01 -66.66
CA SER A 96 24.50 -3.66 -65.86
C SER A 96 25.51 -4.80 -65.72
N ASN A 97 25.25 -5.95 -66.37
CA ASN A 97 25.99 -7.20 -66.24
C ASN A 97 26.35 -7.56 -64.78
N THR A 98 25.40 -7.31 -63.87
CA THR A 98 25.61 -7.49 -62.42
C THR A 98 25.09 -8.86 -62.00
N LEU A 99 25.99 -9.72 -61.52
CA LEU A 99 25.62 -11.01 -60.96
C LEU A 99 25.00 -10.80 -59.58
N CYS A 100 23.71 -11.12 -59.44
CA CYS A 100 22.93 -10.79 -58.26
C CYS A 100 22.96 -11.89 -57.19
N MET A 101 22.75 -13.14 -57.61
CA MET A 101 22.68 -14.29 -56.71
C MET A 101 23.12 -15.55 -57.43
N ILE A 102 23.75 -16.45 -56.69
CA ILE A 102 24.35 -17.69 -57.21
C ILE A 102 23.74 -18.87 -56.47
N SER A 103 23.53 -19.98 -57.18
CA SER A 103 23.21 -21.28 -56.62
C SER A 103 24.04 -22.38 -57.27
N HIS A 104 24.75 -23.15 -56.44
CA HIS A 104 25.38 -24.40 -56.87
C HIS A 104 24.39 -25.55 -56.66
N VAL A 105 24.19 -26.33 -57.71
CA VAL A 105 23.25 -27.46 -57.74
C VAL A 105 23.99 -28.71 -58.20
N PRO A 106 23.54 -29.92 -57.80
CA PRO A 106 24.07 -31.15 -58.38
C PRO A 106 23.93 -31.12 -59.90
N HIS A 107 24.82 -31.82 -60.62
CA HIS A 107 24.74 -31.97 -62.09
C HIS A 107 23.34 -32.40 -62.51
N GLN A 108 22.70 -31.57 -63.32
CA GLN A 108 21.38 -31.80 -63.89
C GLN A 108 21.40 -31.64 -65.41
N GLN A 109 20.50 -32.36 -66.07
CA GLN A 109 20.39 -32.37 -67.52
C GLN A 109 19.03 -31.80 -67.96
N LYS A 110 19.05 -30.85 -68.89
CA LYS A 110 17.88 -30.38 -69.62
C LYS A 110 17.86 -31.07 -70.98
N ILE A 111 16.77 -31.77 -71.26
CA ILE A 111 16.57 -32.53 -72.50
C ILE A 111 15.44 -31.86 -73.30
N LYS A 112 15.71 -31.57 -74.56
CA LYS A 112 14.75 -31.07 -75.54
C LYS A 112 14.02 -32.25 -76.18
N THR A 113 12.73 -32.07 -76.45
CA THR A 113 11.95 -33.02 -77.25
C THR A 113 12.43 -32.93 -78.69
N ALA A 114 13.17 -33.94 -79.11
CA ALA A 114 13.63 -34.13 -80.48
C ALA A 114 13.80 -35.64 -80.72
N ASP A 115 13.72 -36.05 -81.99
CA ASP A 115 14.08 -37.41 -82.43
C ASP A 115 13.39 -38.56 -81.66
N GLY A 116 12.13 -38.36 -81.26
CA GLY A 116 11.30 -39.37 -80.58
C GLY A 116 11.54 -39.53 -79.08
N VAL A 117 12.46 -38.76 -78.48
CA VAL A 117 12.70 -38.72 -77.04
C VAL A 117 11.89 -37.59 -76.40
N GLN A 118 11.10 -37.90 -75.37
CA GLN A 118 10.33 -36.90 -74.65
C GLN A 118 11.27 -36.01 -73.81
N GLY A 119 11.31 -34.72 -74.12
CA GLY A 119 12.05 -33.75 -73.32
C GLY A 119 11.38 -33.50 -71.96
N ASN A 120 12.16 -33.04 -70.99
CA ASN A 120 11.66 -32.70 -69.66
C ASN A 120 11.25 -31.21 -69.60
N ASN A 121 10.22 -30.88 -68.81
CA ASN A 121 9.93 -29.49 -68.47
C ASN A 121 10.71 -29.14 -67.20
N LEU A 122 11.30 -27.95 -67.16
CA LEU A 122 12.05 -27.47 -66.01
C LEU A 122 11.48 -26.13 -65.55
N THR A 123 10.90 -26.11 -64.36
CA THR A 123 10.56 -24.85 -63.66
C THR A 123 11.61 -24.60 -62.58
N ARG A 124 12.21 -23.41 -62.59
CA ARG A 124 13.17 -22.97 -61.57
C ARG A 124 12.72 -21.66 -60.97
N THR A 125 12.67 -21.63 -59.65
CA THR A 125 12.26 -20.46 -58.87
C THR A 125 13.35 -20.13 -57.86
N PHE A 126 13.80 -18.89 -57.88
CA PHE A 126 14.82 -18.35 -56.99
C PHE A 126 14.17 -17.39 -56.01
N ALA A 127 14.35 -17.63 -54.71
CA ALA A 127 13.92 -16.72 -53.66
C ALA A 127 15.12 -15.89 -53.19
N MET A 128 15.09 -14.59 -53.41
CA MET A 128 16.10 -13.67 -52.90
C MET A 128 15.60 -13.03 -51.61
N GLU A 129 16.32 -13.27 -50.51
CA GLU A 129 15.94 -12.86 -49.16
C GLU A 129 16.91 -11.83 -48.58
N PHE A 130 16.40 -10.64 -48.24
CA PHE A 130 17.06 -9.64 -47.42
C PHE A 130 16.03 -8.62 -46.90
N ASP A 131 16.40 -7.87 -45.87
CA ASP A 131 15.49 -6.91 -45.24
C ASP A 131 15.01 -5.84 -46.25
N GLY A 132 13.69 -5.72 -46.41
CA GLY A 132 13.08 -4.80 -47.37
C GLY A 132 13.19 -5.20 -48.85
N ALA A 133 13.49 -6.47 -49.18
CA ALA A 133 13.68 -6.91 -50.57
C ALA A 133 12.53 -6.54 -51.53
N ALA A 134 11.27 -6.68 -51.10
CA ALA A 134 10.12 -6.34 -51.95
C ALA A 134 10.05 -4.84 -52.24
N ALA A 135 10.39 -3.99 -51.28
CA ALA A 135 10.45 -2.54 -51.45
C ALA A 135 11.63 -2.13 -52.34
N ALA A 136 12.82 -2.68 -52.07
CA ALA A 136 14.05 -2.50 -52.86
C ALA A 136 13.88 -2.84 -54.36
N MET A 137 13.12 -3.90 -54.65
CA MET A 137 12.86 -4.37 -56.01
C MET A 137 11.56 -3.81 -56.60
N GLN A 138 10.81 -3.03 -55.82
CA GLN A 138 9.51 -2.47 -56.16
C GLN A 138 8.50 -3.53 -56.66
N VAL A 139 8.41 -4.68 -55.97
CA VAL A 139 7.48 -5.78 -56.30
C VAL A 139 6.31 -5.80 -55.32
N THR A 140 5.08 -5.71 -55.85
CA THR A 140 3.84 -5.64 -55.04
C THR A 140 2.85 -6.78 -55.27
N VAL A 141 3.10 -7.67 -56.24
CA VAL A 141 2.22 -8.79 -56.61
C VAL A 141 2.67 -10.13 -56.00
N THR A 142 1.70 -10.94 -55.55
CA THR A 142 1.91 -12.31 -55.04
C THR A 142 1.88 -13.35 -56.18
N ALA A 143 2.54 -14.51 -56.04
CA ALA A 143 2.63 -15.52 -57.11
C ALA A 143 1.53 -16.63 -57.00
N GLU A 144 0.78 -16.99 -58.07
CA GLU A 144 -0.31 -18.03 -58.08
C GLU A 144 -0.35 -18.92 -59.39
N VAL A 145 -0.06 -20.26 -59.44
CA VAL A 145 -0.76 -21.59 -59.26
C VAL A 145 -1.60 -22.26 -60.41
N TRP A 146 -1.07 -22.66 -61.59
CA TRP A 146 -1.84 -23.46 -62.60
C TRP A 146 -0.99 -24.34 -63.56
N GLN A 147 -0.71 -25.64 -63.22
CA GLN A 147 -0.11 -26.66 -64.13
C GLN A 147 -0.03 -28.16 -63.59
N ILE A 148 -1.03 -28.75 -62.89
CA ILE A 148 -0.86 -30.09 -62.22
C ILE A 148 -2.02 -31.10 -62.49
N ASP A 149 -1.71 -32.38 -62.78
CA ASP A 149 -2.66 -33.54 -62.81
C ASP A 149 -2.97 -34.04 -61.39
N PHE A 150 -4.26 -34.20 -61.09
CA PHE A 150 -4.75 -34.51 -59.75
C PHE A 150 -5.40 -35.90 -59.60
N THR A 151 -5.38 -36.80 -60.58
CA THR A 151 -6.12 -38.08 -60.50
C THR A 151 -5.73 -38.93 -59.28
N ALA A 152 -4.43 -39.19 -59.11
CA ALA A 152 -3.92 -39.93 -57.95
C ALA A 152 -4.15 -39.16 -56.64
N ARG A 153 -4.13 -37.83 -56.68
CA ARG A 153 -4.44 -36.98 -55.52
C ARG A 153 -5.92 -37.09 -55.14
N LEU A 154 -6.84 -37.08 -56.10
CA LEU A 154 -8.28 -37.18 -55.86
C LEU A 154 -8.67 -38.57 -55.35
N ALA A 155 -8.13 -39.64 -55.94
CA ALA A 155 -8.33 -40.99 -55.43
C ALA A 155 -7.77 -41.14 -54.00
N GLY A 156 -6.58 -40.57 -53.75
CA GLY A 156 -6.02 -40.48 -52.40
C GLY A 156 -6.90 -39.68 -51.45
N MET A 157 -7.51 -38.59 -51.90
CA MET A 157 -8.44 -37.78 -51.08
C MET A 157 -9.73 -38.53 -50.75
N ASP A 158 -10.31 -39.28 -51.69
CA ASP A 158 -11.51 -40.09 -51.46
C ASP A 158 -11.23 -41.25 -50.50
N GLU A 159 -10.10 -41.94 -50.65
CA GLU A 159 -9.70 -43.01 -49.75
C GLU A 159 -9.34 -42.48 -48.35
N ILE A 160 -8.64 -41.34 -48.26
CA ILE A 160 -8.40 -40.66 -46.98
C ILE A 160 -9.74 -40.29 -46.33
N ARG A 161 -10.72 -39.78 -47.08
CA ARG A 161 -12.04 -39.45 -46.53
C ARG A 161 -12.75 -40.69 -45.97
N ARG A 162 -12.70 -41.81 -46.68
CA ARG A 162 -13.26 -43.09 -46.22
C ARG A 162 -12.54 -43.57 -44.96
N LEU A 163 -11.22 -43.57 -44.95
CA LEU A 163 -10.42 -43.99 -43.80
C LEU A 163 -10.65 -43.09 -42.58
N ILE A 164 -10.73 -41.76 -42.75
CA ILE A 164 -11.10 -40.84 -41.66
C ILE A 164 -12.47 -41.20 -41.07
N ALA A 165 -13.46 -41.48 -41.93
CA ALA A 165 -14.77 -41.89 -41.47
C ALA A 165 -14.73 -43.26 -40.77
N ARG A 166 -13.92 -44.21 -41.27
CA ARG A 166 -13.71 -45.53 -40.66
C ARG A 166 -12.98 -45.45 -39.32
N ASP A 167 -11.98 -44.60 -39.18
CA ASP A 167 -11.24 -44.39 -37.93
C ASP A 167 -12.15 -43.81 -36.84
N HIS A 168 -13.10 -42.94 -37.23
CA HIS A 168 -14.05 -42.36 -36.31
C HIS A 168 -15.25 -43.27 -36.00
N TYR A 169 -15.85 -43.93 -36.99
CA TYR A 169 -17.08 -44.72 -36.84
C TYR A 169 -16.85 -46.23 -36.71
N GLY A 170 -15.63 -46.71 -36.94
CA GLY A 170 -15.32 -48.14 -36.97
C GLY A 170 -15.79 -48.85 -38.24
N ASN A 171 -15.97 -50.17 -38.13
CA ASN A 171 -16.35 -51.02 -39.27
C ASN A 171 -17.78 -50.76 -39.76
N ALA A 172 -18.70 -50.42 -38.86
CA ALA A 172 -20.04 -49.96 -39.19
C ALA A 172 -20.55 -49.04 -38.08
N ALA A 173 -21.37 -48.06 -38.41
CA ALA A 173 -22.05 -47.18 -37.47
C ALA A 173 -23.35 -46.69 -38.07
N PHE A 174 -24.42 -46.65 -37.28
CA PHE A 174 -25.72 -46.20 -37.73
C PHE A 174 -26.22 -45.11 -36.78
N LEU A 175 -26.57 -43.95 -37.33
CA LEU A 175 -26.92 -42.80 -36.50
C LEU A 175 -28.33 -43.00 -35.94
N GLU A 176 -28.46 -43.04 -34.61
CA GLU A 176 -29.74 -43.22 -33.91
C GLU A 176 -30.47 -44.51 -34.37
N ASP A 177 -31.76 -44.41 -34.67
CA ASP A 177 -32.57 -45.52 -35.17
C ASP A 177 -32.41 -45.76 -36.69
N ALA A 178 -31.47 -45.09 -37.36
CA ALA A 178 -31.25 -45.29 -38.79
C ALA A 178 -30.88 -46.75 -39.09
N TRP A 179 -31.44 -47.32 -40.16
CA TRP A 179 -31.23 -48.72 -40.56
C TRP A 179 -31.68 -49.76 -39.53
N ARG A 180 -32.37 -49.35 -38.46
CA ARG A 180 -32.94 -50.28 -37.48
C ARG A 180 -33.99 -51.16 -38.14
N VAL A 181 -33.92 -52.46 -37.82
CA VAL A 181 -34.86 -53.45 -38.35
C VAL A 181 -35.96 -53.72 -37.33
N THR A 182 -37.20 -53.65 -37.78
CA THR A 182 -38.38 -54.14 -37.05
C THR A 182 -39.10 -55.17 -37.89
N LEU A 183 -39.74 -56.17 -37.26
CA LEU A 183 -40.39 -57.28 -37.96
C LEU A 183 -41.91 -57.19 -37.81
N GLN A 184 -42.65 -57.26 -38.92
CA GLN A 184 -44.11 -57.34 -38.92
C GLN A 184 -44.56 -58.34 -39.99
N GLU A 185 -45.33 -59.35 -39.58
CA GLU A 185 -45.94 -60.35 -40.49
C GLU A 185 -44.96 -61.01 -41.49
N GLY A 186 -43.73 -61.32 -41.06
CA GLY A 186 -42.71 -61.95 -41.91
C GLY A 186 -41.99 -60.99 -42.88
N THR A 187 -42.23 -59.68 -42.74
CA THR A 187 -41.53 -58.62 -43.48
C THR A 187 -40.67 -57.79 -42.53
N ALA A 188 -39.40 -57.60 -42.91
CA ALA A 188 -38.49 -56.70 -42.21
C ALA A 188 -38.70 -55.27 -42.71
N HIS A 189 -38.93 -54.35 -41.78
CA HIS A 189 -39.03 -52.91 -42.01
C HIS A 189 -37.73 -52.24 -41.53
N ILE A 190 -36.99 -51.67 -42.47
CA ILE A 190 -35.71 -50.99 -42.22
C ILE A 190 -35.98 -49.48 -42.18
N ALA A 191 -35.65 -48.86 -41.05
CA ALA A 191 -35.84 -47.44 -40.83
C ALA A 191 -34.91 -46.59 -41.72
N PRO A 192 -35.40 -45.47 -42.29
CA PRO A 192 -34.58 -44.56 -43.08
C PRO A 192 -33.52 -43.89 -42.20
N GLY A 193 -32.45 -43.42 -42.82
CA GLY A 193 -31.44 -42.61 -42.16
C GLY A 193 -30.03 -42.84 -42.71
N VAL A 194 -29.04 -42.43 -41.93
CA VAL A 194 -27.64 -42.40 -42.33
C VAL A 194 -26.85 -43.43 -41.53
N GLY A 195 -25.97 -44.13 -42.21
CA GLY A 195 -24.96 -44.97 -41.60
C GLY A 195 -23.61 -44.82 -42.29
N TYR A 196 -22.62 -45.52 -41.76
CA TYR A 196 -21.30 -45.66 -42.31
C TYR A 196 -20.93 -47.14 -42.33
N VAL A 197 -20.46 -47.66 -43.47
CA VAL A 197 -19.98 -49.04 -43.62
C VAL A 197 -18.56 -48.97 -44.14
N GLN A 198 -17.60 -49.43 -43.33
CA GLN A 198 -16.16 -49.32 -43.61
C GLN A 198 -15.74 -47.90 -44.06
N GLY A 199 -16.38 -46.87 -43.49
CA GLY A 199 -16.15 -45.46 -43.81
C GLY A 199 -16.92 -44.90 -45.02
N LEU A 200 -17.63 -45.73 -45.78
CA LEU A 200 -18.54 -45.26 -46.83
C LEU A 200 -19.85 -44.78 -46.23
N ARG A 201 -20.30 -43.57 -46.59
CA ARG A 201 -21.55 -43.00 -46.10
C ARG A 201 -22.74 -43.60 -46.85
N VAL A 202 -23.54 -44.41 -46.14
CA VAL A 202 -24.76 -45.04 -46.67
C VAL A 202 -25.99 -44.24 -46.23
N VAL A 203 -26.88 -43.94 -47.18
CA VAL A 203 -28.09 -43.17 -46.90
C VAL A 203 -29.30 -43.94 -47.41
N LEU A 204 -30.21 -44.26 -46.50
CA LEU A 204 -31.52 -44.79 -46.83
C LEU A 204 -32.55 -43.66 -46.72
N PRO A 205 -32.98 -43.04 -47.83
CA PRO A 205 -33.83 -41.85 -47.78
C PRO A 205 -35.26 -42.14 -47.30
N THR A 206 -35.77 -43.33 -47.57
CA THR A 206 -37.13 -43.76 -47.20
C THR A 206 -37.12 -45.17 -46.62
N ALA A 207 -38.06 -45.45 -45.72
CA ALA A 207 -38.20 -46.76 -45.11
C ALA A 207 -38.35 -47.83 -46.20
N THR A 208 -37.60 -48.91 -46.07
CA THR A 208 -37.58 -50.01 -47.07
C THR A 208 -37.98 -51.31 -46.40
N THR A 209 -38.66 -52.16 -47.15
CA THR A 209 -39.12 -53.47 -46.68
C THR A 209 -38.43 -54.61 -47.41
N LEU A 210 -38.13 -55.69 -46.71
CA LEU A 210 -37.51 -56.88 -47.27
C LEU A 210 -38.24 -58.13 -46.74
N PRO A 211 -38.68 -59.07 -47.62
CA PRO A 211 -39.26 -60.33 -47.15
C PRO A 211 -38.18 -61.18 -46.50
N VAL A 212 -38.47 -61.77 -45.34
CA VAL A 212 -37.50 -62.54 -44.55
C VAL A 212 -38.11 -63.80 -43.95
N GLN A 213 -37.25 -64.78 -43.67
CA GLN A 213 -37.63 -66.01 -42.97
C GLN A 213 -36.92 -66.11 -41.60
N PRO A 214 -37.52 -66.78 -40.61
CA PRO A 214 -36.85 -67.04 -39.33
C PRO A 214 -35.48 -67.70 -39.53
N GLY A 215 -34.45 -67.18 -38.87
CA GLY A 215 -33.06 -67.64 -38.98
C GLY A 215 -32.21 -66.90 -40.01
N GLN A 216 -32.81 -66.05 -40.86
CA GLN A 216 -32.06 -65.21 -41.79
C GLN A 216 -31.44 -63.98 -41.11
N THR A 217 -30.30 -63.55 -41.63
CA THR A 217 -29.65 -62.29 -41.27
C THR A 217 -29.80 -61.31 -42.42
N ILE A 218 -30.14 -60.07 -42.08
CA ILE A 218 -30.30 -58.99 -43.05
C ILE A 218 -28.95 -58.27 -43.17
N TRP A 219 -28.47 -58.16 -44.40
CA TRP A 219 -27.17 -57.60 -44.75
C TRP A 219 -27.33 -56.31 -45.53
N LEU A 220 -26.44 -55.36 -45.25
CA LEU A 220 -26.21 -54.17 -46.04
C LEU A 220 -24.87 -54.31 -46.76
N ASP A 221 -24.93 -54.27 -48.09
CA ASP A 221 -23.79 -54.17 -48.98
C ASP A 221 -23.63 -52.72 -49.43
N ALA A 222 -22.43 -52.16 -49.24
CA ALA A 222 -22.06 -50.82 -49.63
C ALA A 222 -20.80 -50.82 -50.51
N SER A 223 -20.87 -50.15 -51.67
CA SER A 223 -19.76 -50.08 -52.62
C SER A 223 -19.61 -48.66 -53.18
N TRP A 224 -18.37 -48.17 -53.35
CA TRP A 224 -18.10 -46.87 -53.95
C TRP A 224 -17.96 -47.02 -55.47
N GLN A 225 -18.94 -46.51 -56.22
CA GLN A 225 -19.08 -46.74 -57.66
C GLN A 225 -19.31 -45.43 -58.42
N GLY A 226 -18.87 -45.35 -59.68
CA GLY A 226 -19.03 -44.18 -60.53
C GLY A 226 -18.78 -44.49 -62.00
N THR A 227 -19.09 -43.54 -62.89
CA THR A 227 -18.83 -43.65 -64.33
C THR A 227 -17.98 -42.47 -64.81
N VAL A 228 -17.35 -42.58 -65.99
CA VAL A 228 -16.45 -41.54 -66.53
C VAL A 228 -17.13 -40.18 -66.68
N THR A 229 -18.44 -40.15 -66.92
CA THR A 229 -19.24 -38.93 -67.07
C THR A 229 -20.18 -38.67 -65.90
N GLY A 230 -20.17 -39.53 -64.87
CA GLY A 230 -21.09 -39.49 -63.73
C GLY A 230 -20.40 -39.21 -62.40
N ALA A 231 -21.18 -38.82 -61.40
CA ALA A 231 -20.67 -38.66 -60.05
C ALA A 231 -20.37 -40.03 -59.42
N TRP A 232 -19.26 -40.14 -58.69
CA TRP A 232 -19.00 -41.26 -57.81
C TRP A 232 -19.87 -41.15 -56.56
N GLN A 233 -20.51 -42.25 -56.18
CA GLN A 233 -21.41 -42.32 -55.02
C GLN A 233 -21.42 -43.73 -54.40
N THR A 234 -21.90 -43.83 -53.17
CA THR A 234 -22.06 -45.12 -52.49
C THR A 234 -23.31 -45.81 -53.01
N ALA A 235 -23.12 -46.89 -53.77
CA ALA A 235 -24.16 -47.85 -54.11
C ALA A 235 -24.47 -48.71 -52.88
N ILE A 236 -25.76 -48.93 -52.60
CA ILE A 236 -26.24 -49.74 -51.47
C ILE A 236 -27.17 -50.84 -51.97
N GLN A 237 -27.05 -52.03 -51.37
CA GLN A 237 -27.98 -53.15 -51.60
C GLN A 237 -28.33 -53.83 -50.27
N LEU A 238 -29.62 -54.15 -50.11
CA LEU A 238 -30.15 -54.87 -48.96
C LEU A 238 -30.59 -56.27 -49.39
N PHE A 239 -30.21 -57.28 -48.62
CA PHE A 239 -30.64 -58.66 -48.85
C PHE A 239 -30.66 -59.47 -47.56
N ALA A 240 -31.37 -60.60 -47.59
CA ALA A 240 -31.45 -61.53 -46.48
C ALA A 240 -30.79 -62.85 -46.88
N ASP A 241 -29.96 -63.40 -46.00
CA ASP A 241 -29.19 -64.61 -46.24
C ASP A 241 -29.22 -65.51 -45.01
N ASN A 242 -29.05 -66.83 -45.19
CA ASN A 242 -28.98 -67.78 -44.09
C ASN A 242 -27.60 -67.74 -43.37
N ARG A 243 -26.60 -67.14 -44.00
CA ARG A 243 -25.25 -66.99 -43.45
C ARG A 243 -25.22 -65.92 -42.37
N GLN A 244 -24.55 -66.26 -41.27
CA GLN A 244 -24.32 -65.38 -40.12
C GLN A 244 -23.05 -64.52 -40.27
N THR A 245 -22.19 -64.85 -41.24
CA THR A 245 -20.99 -64.09 -41.60
C THR A 245 -20.80 -64.15 -43.11
N ILE A 246 -20.52 -62.99 -43.73
CA ILE A 246 -20.20 -62.86 -45.15
C ILE A 246 -19.00 -61.91 -45.25
N ASP A 247 -17.97 -62.31 -46.00
CA ASP A 247 -16.78 -61.49 -46.24
C ASP A 247 -17.00 -60.44 -47.33
N ASP A 248 -16.28 -59.32 -47.22
CA ASP A 248 -16.18 -58.30 -48.26
C ASP A 248 -15.62 -58.90 -49.57
N TYR A 249 -16.10 -58.43 -50.72
CA TYR A 249 -15.74 -59.01 -52.02
C TYR A 249 -15.59 -57.96 -53.13
N THR A 250 -14.97 -58.35 -54.24
CA THR A 250 -14.93 -57.55 -55.48
C THR A 250 -15.87 -58.15 -56.50
N ASP A 251 -16.72 -57.32 -57.11
CA ASP A 251 -17.64 -57.77 -58.15
C ASP A 251 -16.93 -58.00 -59.50
N THR A 252 -17.68 -58.48 -60.49
CA THR A 252 -17.14 -58.75 -61.84
C THR A 252 -16.79 -57.48 -62.62
N ALA A 253 -17.26 -56.31 -62.17
CA ALA A 253 -16.94 -55.00 -62.75
C ALA A 253 -15.71 -54.35 -62.08
N GLY A 254 -15.16 -54.98 -61.03
CA GLY A 254 -13.96 -54.53 -60.32
C GLY A 254 -14.23 -53.58 -59.15
N PHE A 255 -15.50 -53.38 -58.75
CA PHE A 255 -15.84 -52.58 -57.58
C PHE A 255 -15.74 -53.42 -56.30
N TYR A 256 -15.22 -52.82 -55.23
CA TYR A 256 -15.13 -53.45 -53.92
C TYR A 256 -16.40 -53.21 -53.11
N HIS A 257 -16.88 -54.24 -52.43
CA HIS A 257 -18.12 -54.27 -51.67
C HIS A 257 -17.83 -54.55 -50.20
N TYR A 258 -18.36 -53.69 -49.32
CA TYR A 258 -18.24 -53.81 -47.88
C TYR A 258 -19.58 -54.25 -47.28
N LEU A 259 -19.57 -55.32 -46.49
CA LEU A 259 -20.76 -55.92 -45.94
C LEU A 259 -20.86 -55.73 -44.43
N THR A 260 -22.07 -55.47 -43.95
CA THR A 260 -22.37 -55.46 -42.52
C THR A 260 -23.76 -56.02 -42.24
N SER A 261 -23.91 -56.74 -41.12
CA SER A 261 -25.18 -57.28 -40.69
C SER A 261 -25.97 -56.22 -39.89
N LEU A 262 -27.25 -56.08 -40.19
CA LEU A 262 -28.14 -55.14 -39.51
C LEU A 262 -28.91 -55.81 -38.37
N ALA A 263 -29.46 -57.00 -38.64
CA ALA A 263 -30.21 -57.76 -37.65
C ALA A 263 -30.34 -59.24 -38.05
N THR A 264 -30.54 -60.12 -37.06
CA THR A 264 -30.94 -61.52 -37.28
C THR A 264 -32.40 -61.71 -36.92
N VAL A 265 -33.15 -62.37 -37.79
CA VAL A 265 -34.58 -62.65 -37.61
C VAL A 265 -34.75 -63.84 -36.67
N VAL A 266 -35.34 -63.59 -35.50
CA VAL A 266 -35.61 -64.60 -34.47
C VAL A 266 -37.11 -64.72 -34.27
N SER A 267 -37.71 -65.75 -34.88
CA SER A 267 -39.17 -65.99 -34.86
C SER A 267 -39.97 -64.77 -35.33
N ASN A 268 -40.69 -64.09 -34.42
CA ASN A 268 -41.50 -62.89 -34.66
C ASN A 268 -40.80 -61.58 -34.28
N SER A 269 -39.48 -61.59 -34.09
CA SER A 269 -38.69 -60.40 -33.74
C SER A 269 -37.37 -60.35 -34.50
N ALA A 270 -36.74 -59.18 -34.53
CA ALA A 270 -35.39 -59.02 -35.08
C ALA A 270 -34.43 -58.63 -33.94
N THR A 271 -33.34 -59.39 -33.78
CA THR A 271 -32.25 -59.04 -32.88
C THR A 271 -31.36 -58.04 -33.59
N ASP A 272 -31.27 -56.82 -33.05
CA ASP A 272 -30.42 -55.77 -33.59
C ASP A 272 -28.94 -56.17 -33.46
N LEU A 273 -28.22 -56.15 -34.59
CA LEU A 273 -26.79 -56.45 -34.66
C LEU A 273 -25.95 -55.21 -34.97
N ARG A 274 -26.59 -54.04 -35.13
CA ARG A 274 -25.90 -52.79 -35.37
C ARG A 274 -24.95 -52.50 -34.19
N PRO A 275 -23.66 -52.23 -34.44
CA PRO A 275 -22.74 -51.85 -33.38
C PRO A 275 -23.12 -50.47 -32.83
N ALA A 276 -22.89 -50.26 -31.52
CA ALA A 276 -23.00 -48.94 -30.92
C ALA A 276 -21.99 -47.99 -31.55
N THR A 277 -22.43 -46.79 -31.88
CA THR A 277 -21.53 -45.76 -32.41
C THR A 277 -20.56 -45.28 -31.33
N PRO A 278 -19.35 -44.79 -31.70
CA PRO A 278 -18.42 -44.25 -30.72
C PRO A 278 -18.97 -43.09 -29.89
N ASP A 279 -19.85 -42.26 -30.46
CA ASP A 279 -20.56 -41.20 -29.75
C ASP A 279 -21.52 -41.76 -28.69
N GLU A 280 -22.25 -42.84 -29.01
CA GLU A 280 -23.12 -43.52 -28.03
C GLU A 280 -22.32 -44.14 -26.90
N LEU A 281 -21.19 -44.81 -27.22
CA LEU A 281 -20.29 -45.36 -26.22
C LEU A 281 -19.70 -44.27 -25.32
N GLN A 282 -19.32 -43.12 -25.89
CA GLN A 282 -18.79 -41.99 -25.12
C GLN A 282 -19.88 -41.38 -24.22
N ARG A 283 -21.10 -41.20 -24.74
CA ARG A 283 -22.24 -40.68 -23.97
C ARG A 283 -22.57 -41.60 -22.80
N ASP A 284 -22.62 -42.91 -23.03
CA ASP A 284 -22.93 -43.88 -21.99
C ASP A 284 -21.82 -43.97 -20.94
N ALA A 285 -20.55 -43.89 -21.36
CA ALA A 285 -19.41 -43.78 -20.46
C ALA A 285 -19.44 -42.49 -19.62
N LEU A 286 -19.84 -41.36 -20.23
CA LEU A 286 -19.99 -40.09 -19.52
C LEU A 286 -21.14 -40.15 -18.50
N LYS A 287 -22.29 -40.70 -18.90
CA LYS A 287 -23.42 -40.90 -17.98
C LYS A 287 -23.04 -41.81 -16.80
N ALA A 288 -22.33 -42.90 -17.07
CA ALA A 288 -21.80 -43.77 -16.02
C ALA A 288 -20.80 -43.04 -15.11
N HIS A 289 -19.96 -42.16 -15.67
CA HIS A 289 -19.04 -41.32 -14.90
C HIS A 289 -19.78 -40.31 -14.00
N GLU A 290 -20.81 -39.63 -14.53
CA GLU A 290 -21.66 -38.68 -13.80
C GLU A 290 -22.35 -39.32 -12.60
N GLU A 291 -22.80 -40.57 -12.72
CA GLU A 291 -23.43 -41.33 -11.62
C GLU A 291 -22.39 -41.94 -10.66
N SER A 292 -21.11 -41.94 -11.03
CA SER A 292 -20.05 -42.57 -10.24
C SER A 292 -19.58 -41.72 -9.06
N ARG A 293 -19.05 -42.39 -8.03
CA ARG A 293 -18.27 -41.76 -6.96
C ARG A 293 -16.79 -42.11 -7.01
N ASN A 294 -16.31 -42.57 -8.18
CA ASN A 294 -14.94 -43.03 -8.37
C ASN A 294 -14.01 -41.83 -8.68
N HIS A 295 -13.96 -40.89 -7.75
CA HIS A 295 -13.08 -39.73 -7.80
C HIS A 295 -12.12 -39.77 -6.61
N PRO A 296 -10.88 -39.26 -6.74
CA PRO A 296 -9.97 -39.15 -5.61
C PRO A 296 -10.57 -38.26 -4.51
N ASP A 297 -10.24 -38.58 -3.26
CA ASP A 297 -10.55 -37.72 -2.12
C ASP A 297 -9.84 -36.36 -2.25
N ALA A 298 -10.49 -35.30 -1.76
CA ALA A 298 -9.87 -33.98 -1.73
C ALA A 298 -8.67 -33.95 -0.78
N THR A 299 -7.61 -33.25 -1.19
CA THR A 299 -6.43 -33.00 -0.36
C THR A 299 -6.22 -31.50 -0.18
N LEU A 300 -5.23 -31.12 0.62
CA LEU A 300 -4.88 -29.70 0.83
C LEU A 300 -4.37 -29.01 -0.45
N THR A 301 -3.95 -29.77 -1.47
CA THR A 301 -3.35 -29.24 -2.70
C THR A 301 -4.08 -29.65 -3.98
N LYS A 302 -5.02 -30.59 -3.91
CA LYS A 302 -5.77 -31.10 -5.06
C LYS A 302 -7.26 -31.22 -4.72
N LYS A 303 -8.12 -30.80 -5.66
CA LYS A 303 -9.58 -30.94 -5.54
C LYS A 303 -9.99 -32.42 -5.65
N GLY A 304 -11.06 -32.82 -4.95
CA GLY A 304 -11.61 -34.18 -4.93
C GLY A 304 -12.95 -34.22 -4.18
N PHE A 305 -13.51 -35.41 -3.93
CA PHE A 305 -14.70 -35.56 -3.09
C PHE A 305 -14.36 -35.55 -1.59
N VAL A 306 -15.33 -35.15 -0.77
CA VAL A 306 -15.19 -35.10 0.69
C VAL A 306 -16.37 -35.76 1.37
N GLN A 307 -16.10 -36.53 2.42
CA GLN A 307 -17.13 -36.99 3.34
C GLN A 307 -17.27 -35.97 4.48
N LEU A 308 -18.51 -35.57 4.78
CA LEU A 308 -18.79 -34.58 5.83
C LEU A 308 -19.02 -35.25 7.20
N SER A 309 -18.70 -34.55 8.27
CA SER A 309 -18.92 -34.96 9.66
C SER A 309 -19.48 -33.82 10.51
N ASP A 310 -20.54 -34.10 11.25
CA ASP A 310 -21.19 -33.18 12.22
C ASP A 310 -20.59 -33.24 13.64
N SER A 311 -19.58 -34.09 13.85
CA SER A 311 -18.97 -34.27 15.16
C SER A 311 -17.89 -33.23 15.44
N ILE A 312 -17.93 -32.65 16.64
CA ILE A 312 -16.92 -31.69 17.14
C ILE A 312 -15.79 -32.37 17.95
N SER A 313 -15.85 -33.69 18.10
CA SER A 313 -14.91 -34.49 18.91
C SER A 313 -14.48 -35.77 18.20
N SER A 314 -14.62 -35.82 16.87
CA SER A 314 -14.24 -37.00 16.10
C SER A 314 -12.71 -37.14 16.03
N PRO A 315 -12.14 -38.34 16.23
CA PRO A 315 -10.72 -38.59 16.03
C PRO A 315 -10.35 -38.80 14.55
N VAL A 316 -11.34 -38.83 13.65
CA VAL A 316 -11.15 -39.12 12.22
C VAL A 316 -10.65 -37.88 11.47
N ASN A 317 -9.58 -38.03 10.69
CA ASN A 317 -8.91 -36.93 9.97
C ASN A 317 -9.14 -36.91 8.45
N ASN A 318 -9.94 -37.84 7.92
CA ASN A 318 -10.27 -37.93 6.49
C ASN A 318 -11.68 -37.42 6.16
N ARG A 319 -12.27 -36.58 7.02
CA ARG A 319 -13.60 -35.99 6.85
C ARG A 319 -13.57 -34.49 7.04
N ALA A 320 -14.35 -33.76 6.25
CA ALA A 320 -14.51 -32.33 6.41
C ALA A 320 -15.60 -32.02 7.44
N ALA A 321 -15.38 -30.98 8.26
CA ALA A 321 -16.39 -30.51 9.22
C ALA A 321 -17.56 -29.85 8.49
N THR A 322 -18.79 -30.16 8.90
CA THR A 322 -19.98 -29.43 8.42
C THR A 322 -20.03 -28.01 8.99
N PRO A 323 -20.79 -27.09 8.37
CA PRO A 323 -21.07 -25.78 8.98
C PRO A 323 -21.66 -25.89 10.39
N ASN A 324 -22.45 -26.92 10.66
CA ASN A 324 -23.02 -27.18 11.99
C ASN A 324 -21.95 -27.64 13.00
N ALA A 325 -21.01 -28.52 12.61
CA ALA A 325 -19.86 -28.86 13.46
C ALA A 325 -19.02 -27.61 13.78
N VAL A 326 -18.72 -26.78 12.78
CA VAL A 326 -17.97 -25.53 12.97
C VAL A 326 -18.71 -24.59 13.91
N LYS A 327 -20.02 -24.41 13.73
CA LYS A 327 -20.85 -23.58 14.62
C LYS A 327 -20.83 -24.09 16.05
N ARG A 328 -21.02 -25.39 16.27
CA ARG A 328 -21.00 -25.99 17.60
C ARG A 328 -19.64 -25.85 18.28
N THR A 329 -18.55 -26.05 17.54
CA THR A 329 -17.19 -25.82 18.05
C THR A 329 -17.00 -24.35 18.44
N TYR A 330 -17.49 -23.41 17.63
CA TYR A 330 -17.44 -21.98 17.94
C TYR A 330 -18.25 -21.65 19.21
N ASP A 331 -19.48 -22.13 19.31
CA ASP A 331 -20.35 -21.90 20.48
C ASP A 331 -19.68 -22.47 21.76
N GLU A 332 -19.15 -23.69 21.68
CA GLU A 332 -18.43 -24.36 22.77
C GLU A 332 -17.20 -23.57 23.22
N ALA A 333 -16.39 -23.09 22.25
CA ALA A 333 -15.17 -22.34 22.48
C ALA A 333 -15.41 -20.90 22.95
N THR A 334 -16.56 -20.31 22.62
CA THR A 334 -16.87 -18.91 22.95
C THR A 334 -17.80 -18.73 24.14
N ARG A 335 -18.37 -19.81 24.69
CA ARG A 335 -19.25 -19.71 25.85
C ARG A 335 -18.59 -19.00 27.03
N ALA A 336 -19.39 -18.27 27.80
CA ALA A 336 -18.95 -17.69 29.06
C ALA A 336 -18.71 -18.79 30.12
N ALA A 337 -17.65 -18.65 30.90
CA ALA A 337 -17.45 -19.49 32.07
C ALA A 337 -18.54 -19.26 33.12
N SER A 338 -18.86 -20.31 33.87
CA SER A 338 -19.67 -20.23 35.08
C SER A 338 -18.97 -20.97 36.22
N THR A 339 -19.53 -20.92 37.43
CA THR A 339 -18.97 -21.63 38.59
C THR A 339 -18.98 -23.15 38.43
N ASN A 340 -19.81 -23.70 37.53
CA ASN A 340 -20.00 -25.15 37.35
C ASN A 340 -19.55 -25.63 35.96
N GLN A 341 -19.07 -24.74 35.09
CA GLN A 341 -18.70 -25.09 33.72
C GLN A 341 -17.58 -24.19 33.20
N ALA A 342 -16.53 -24.80 32.64
CA ALA A 342 -15.43 -24.10 32.02
C ALA A 342 -15.87 -23.32 30.76
N GLY A 343 -15.26 -22.15 30.54
CA GLY A 343 -15.53 -21.28 29.40
C GLY A 343 -14.61 -20.06 29.39
N ARG A 344 -14.92 -19.05 28.58
CA ARG A 344 -14.19 -17.77 28.55
C ARG A 344 -14.63 -16.88 29.72
N VAL A 345 -13.67 -16.41 30.51
CA VAL A 345 -13.91 -15.44 31.59
C VAL A 345 -13.61 -14.04 31.06
N ARG A 346 -14.54 -13.11 31.24
CA ARG A 346 -14.28 -11.68 30.99
C ARG A 346 -13.69 -11.04 32.24
N LEU A 347 -12.61 -10.28 32.06
CA LEU A 347 -11.98 -9.51 33.12
C LEU A 347 -12.77 -8.22 33.39
N ASN A 348 -12.88 -7.82 34.66
CA ASN A 348 -13.63 -6.64 35.10
C ASN A 348 -12.80 -5.80 36.09
N ASP A 349 -12.64 -4.51 35.76
CA ASP A 349 -11.90 -3.52 36.56
C ASP A 349 -12.76 -2.82 37.64
N SER A 350 -14.04 -3.17 37.73
CA SER A 350 -14.97 -2.62 38.72
C SER A 350 -14.72 -3.21 40.10
N VAL A 351 -14.57 -2.33 41.08
CA VAL A 351 -14.36 -2.66 42.50
C VAL A 351 -15.65 -2.97 43.25
N SER A 352 -16.80 -2.87 42.58
CA SER A 352 -18.13 -3.07 43.17
C SER A 352 -19.01 -4.05 42.37
N SER A 353 -18.40 -4.88 41.52
CA SER A 353 -19.13 -5.84 40.68
C SER A 353 -19.68 -7.01 41.49
N THR A 354 -20.89 -7.48 41.14
CA THR A 354 -21.53 -8.68 41.71
C THR A 354 -21.63 -9.83 40.70
N SER A 355 -21.00 -9.69 39.52
CA SER A 355 -21.07 -10.69 38.44
C SER A 355 -20.42 -12.02 38.83
N THR A 356 -21.11 -13.13 38.54
CA THR A 356 -20.59 -14.50 38.75
C THR A 356 -19.85 -15.07 37.55
N THR A 357 -19.85 -14.37 36.41
CA THR A 357 -19.23 -14.80 35.14
C THR A 357 -18.02 -13.94 34.74
N GLN A 358 -17.61 -13.01 35.61
CA GLN A 358 -16.48 -12.11 35.38
C GLN A 358 -15.48 -12.21 36.52
N ALA A 359 -14.19 -12.20 36.19
CA ALA A 359 -13.13 -12.16 37.20
C ALA A 359 -12.65 -10.72 37.42
N ALA A 360 -12.41 -10.37 38.68
CA ALA A 360 -11.76 -9.11 39.02
C ALA A 360 -10.34 -9.09 38.44
N THR A 361 -9.95 -7.96 37.86
CA THR A 361 -8.58 -7.78 37.38
C THR A 361 -7.63 -7.51 38.55
N ALA A 362 -6.32 -7.69 38.30
CA ALA A 362 -5.30 -7.23 39.25
C ALA A 362 -5.42 -5.73 39.55
N TYR A 363 -5.91 -4.92 38.60
CA TYR A 363 -6.13 -3.49 38.79
C TYR A 363 -7.31 -3.19 39.71
N ALA A 364 -8.46 -3.87 39.55
CA ALA A 364 -9.58 -3.76 40.48
C ALA A 364 -9.15 -4.12 41.90
N VAL A 365 -8.44 -5.25 42.04
CA VAL A 365 -7.91 -5.71 43.33
C VAL A 365 -6.95 -4.68 43.91
N LYS A 366 -6.00 -4.17 43.11
CA LYS A 366 -5.05 -3.15 43.57
C LYS A 366 -5.74 -1.86 43.98
N ARG A 367 -6.73 -1.38 43.23
CA ARG A 367 -7.52 -0.20 43.59
C ARG A 367 -8.28 -0.38 44.89
N THR A 368 -8.93 -1.54 45.09
CA THR A 368 -9.60 -1.81 46.38
C THR A 368 -8.63 -1.78 47.53
N TYR A 369 -7.43 -2.35 47.34
CA TYR A 369 -6.39 -2.35 48.36
C TYR A 369 -5.85 -0.93 48.64
N ASP A 370 -5.57 -0.16 47.60
CA ASP A 370 -5.06 1.21 47.72
C ASP A 370 -6.10 2.12 48.39
N GLU A 371 -7.38 2.04 48.00
CA GLU A 371 -8.48 2.76 48.67
C GLU A 371 -8.60 2.36 50.15
N ALA A 372 -8.53 1.07 50.46
CA ALA A 372 -8.61 0.57 51.83
C ALA A 372 -7.42 0.99 52.72
N THR A 373 -6.25 1.23 52.11
CA THR A 373 -5.01 1.51 52.84
C THR A 373 -4.54 2.97 52.77
N ARG A 374 -5.22 3.83 52.01
CA ARG A 374 -4.82 5.22 51.77
C ARG A 374 -4.79 6.06 53.06
N ALA A 375 -3.70 6.81 53.23
CA ALA A 375 -3.58 7.84 54.26
C ALA A 375 -4.47 9.05 53.90
N ALA A 376 -5.06 9.67 54.91
CA ALA A 376 -5.82 10.90 54.71
C ALA A 376 -4.92 12.08 54.30
N SER A 377 -5.50 13.03 53.60
CA SER A 377 -4.90 14.35 53.33
C SER A 377 -5.92 15.45 53.60
N THR A 378 -5.51 16.71 53.45
CA THR A 378 -6.40 17.87 53.65
C THR A 378 -7.57 17.94 52.68
N ASN A 379 -7.52 17.24 51.54
CA ASN A 379 -8.55 17.28 50.50
C ASN A 379 -9.20 15.91 50.24
N GLN A 380 -8.79 14.86 50.95
CA GLN A 380 -9.25 13.50 50.68
C GLN A 380 -9.32 12.66 51.97
N ALA A 381 -10.46 11.99 52.16
CA ALA A 381 -10.65 11.09 53.28
C ALA A 381 -9.74 9.84 53.18
N GLY A 382 -9.24 9.39 54.34
CA GLY A 382 -8.39 8.21 54.49
C GLY A 382 -8.08 7.96 55.97
N ARG A 383 -7.06 7.16 56.27
CA ARG A 383 -6.62 6.92 57.66
C ARG A 383 -5.71 8.05 58.15
N VAL A 384 -6.02 8.66 59.30
CA VAL A 384 -5.21 9.72 59.95
C VAL A 384 -4.51 9.18 61.20
N ARG A 385 -3.26 9.58 61.42
CA ARG A 385 -2.55 9.36 62.69
C ARG A 385 -2.63 10.64 63.55
N LEU A 386 -2.90 10.51 64.85
CA LEU A 386 -3.01 11.65 65.77
C LEU A 386 -1.63 12.05 66.35
N ASN A 387 -1.42 13.34 66.61
CA ASN A 387 -0.19 13.92 67.14
C ASN A 387 -0.45 14.94 68.25
N ASP A 388 0.20 14.77 69.40
CA ASP A 388 0.01 15.60 70.61
C ASP A 388 1.00 16.78 70.72
N SER A 389 1.85 17.01 69.71
CA SER A 389 2.85 18.09 69.74
C SER A 389 2.35 19.41 69.15
N ILE A 390 2.64 20.53 69.84
CA ILE A 390 2.34 21.89 69.37
C ILE A 390 3.38 22.51 68.44
N SER A 391 4.54 21.87 68.34
CA SER A 391 5.62 22.28 67.45
C SER A 391 5.72 21.37 66.23
N SER A 392 4.74 20.48 66.04
CA SER A 392 4.78 19.59 64.88
C SER A 392 4.56 20.36 63.59
N THR A 393 5.44 20.08 62.63
CA THR A 393 5.31 20.53 61.24
C THR A 393 4.65 19.47 60.35
N SER A 394 4.12 18.39 60.94
CA SER A 394 3.52 17.29 60.17
C SER A 394 2.21 17.74 59.51
N THR A 395 2.14 17.58 58.20
CA THR A 395 0.94 17.81 57.39
C THR A 395 0.08 16.55 57.24
N THR A 396 0.53 15.42 57.78
CA THR A 396 -0.10 14.10 57.62
C THR A 396 -0.63 13.51 58.92
N GLN A 397 -0.49 14.26 60.01
CA GLN A 397 -1.01 13.90 61.32
C GLN A 397 -1.94 15.00 61.80
N ALA A 398 -3.06 14.62 62.41
CA ALA A 398 -3.96 15.59 63.02
C ALA A 398 -3.49 15.92 64.43
N ALA A 399 -3.48 17.22 64.76
CA ALA A 399 -3.26 17.67 66.12
C ALA A 399 -4.35 17.10 67.03
N THR A 400 -3.96 16.65 68.21
CA THR A 400 -4.92 16.30 69.26
C THR A 400 -5.53 17.57 69.85
N PRO A 401 -6.67 17.46 70.54
CA PRO A 401 -7.24 18.57 71.30
C PRO A 401 -6.26 19.21 72.30
N ASN A 402 -5.36 18.41 72.89
CA ASN A 402 -4.36 18.88 73.84
C ASN A 402 -3.33 19.81 73.18
N ALA A 403 -2.82 19.43 72.00
CA ALA A 403 -1.88 20.27 71.25
C ALA A 403 -2.50 21.63 70.88
N VAL A 404 -3.75 21.63 70.39
CA VAL A 404 -4.40 22.90 69.99
C VAL A 404 -4.51 23.87 71.18
N LYS A 405 -4.86 23.37 72.37
CA LYS A 405 -4.96 24.22 73.56
C LYS A 405 -3.62 24.84 73.96
N LEU A 406 -2.55 24.05 73.98
CA LEU A 406 -1.25 24.52 74.44
C LEU A 406 -0.62 25.57 73.48
N ALA A 407 -0.90 25.51 72.18
CA ALA A 407 -0.45 26.51 71.22
C ALA A 407 -1.10 27.89 71.44
N TYR A 408 -2.40 27.90 71.76
CA TYR A 408 -3.15 29.13 72.04
C TYR A 408 -2.61 29.88 73.27
N ASP A 409 -2.34 29.14 74.35
CA ASP A 409 -1.85 29.74 75.60
C ASP A 409 -0.50 30.45 75.39
N ARG A 410 0.43 29.84 74.63
CA ARG A 410 1.76 30.43 74.34
C ARG A 410 1.72 31.68 73.47
N ALA A 411 0.79 31.79 72.53
CA ALA A 411 0.67 32.98 71.68
C ALA A 411 0.24 34.22 72.48
N SER A 412 -0.53 34.03 73.55
CA SER A 412 -1.10 35.13 74.35
C SER A 412 -0.06 35.84 75.23
N GLU A 413 1.01 35.15 75.62
CA GLU A 413 2.08 35.67 76.50
C GLU A 413 3.08 36.62 75.79
N ALA A 414 3.17 36.59 74.45
CA ALA A 414 4.26 37.26 73.71
C ALA A 414 4.20 38.81 73.67
N LEU A 415 3.03 39.42 73.89
CA LEU A 415 2.87 40.87 73.96
C LEU A 415 1.76 41.23 74.95
N PRO A 416 2.08 41.72 76.16
CA PRO A 416 1.07 42.04 77.16
C PRO A 416 0.09 43.12 76.69
N VAL A 417 -1.19 42.89 76.99
CA VAL A 417 -2.30 43.84 76.75
C VAL A 417 -1.98 45.18 77.42
N GLY A 418 -2.26 46.28 76.72
CA GLY A 418 -2.02 47.64 77.23
C GLY A 418 -0.65 48.24 76.95
N THR A 419 0.30 47.51 76.36
CA THR A 419 1.60 48.08 75.97
C THR A 419 1.45 49.08 74.81
N PRO A 420 1.86 50.36 74.93
CA PRO A 420 1.84 51.30 73.81
C PRO A 420 2.88 50.91 72.76
N CYS A 421 2.42 50.64 71.53
CA CYS A 421 3.27 50.33 70.40
C CYS A 421 3.17 51.43 69.34
N PRO A 422 4.29 51.91 68.78
CA PRO A 422 4.26 52.81 67.63
C PRO A 422 3.74 52.05 66.40
N TRP A 423 2.76 52.64 65.72
CA TRP A 423 2.06 52.09 64.57
C TRP A 423 2.13 53.07 63.39
N PRO A 424 2.60 52.64 62.21
CA PRO A 424 2.93 53.55 61.11
C PRO A 424 1.72 54.08 60.33
N SER A 425 0.50 53.59 60.62
CA SER A 425 -0.70 53.87 59.81
C SER A 425 -1.83 54.45 60.64
N LEU A 426 -2.72 55.21 60.00
CA LEU A 426 -3.96 55.67 60.64
C LEU A 426 -5.02 54.56 60.77
N ASN A 427 -4.89 53.48 59.99
CA ASN A 427 -5.78 52.33 60.05
C ASN A 427 -5.31 51.38 61.15
N ILE A 428 -6.07 51.31 62.24
CA ILE A 428 -5.71 50.52 63.42
C ILE A 428 -6.19 49.07 63.22
N PRO A 429 -5.34 48.06 63.47
CA PRO A 429 -5.76 46.67 63.38
C PRO A 429 -6.93 46.34 64.31
N SER A 430 -7.76 45.38 63.92
CA SER A 430 -8.83 44.88 64.79
C SER A 430 -8.24 44.33 66.10
N GLY A 431 -8.90 44.61 67.23
CA GLY A 431 -8.40 44.26 68.56
C GLY A 431 -7.37 45.23 69.13
N TRP A 432 -7.07 46.35 68.46
CA TRP A 432 -6.18 47.40 68.94
C TRP A 432 -6.90 48.75 69.07
N ILE A 433 -6.40 49.62 69.95
CA ILE A 433 -7.02 50.90 70.30
C ILE A 433 -5.94 52.00 70.30
N LYS A 434 -6.22 53.17 69.71
CA LYS A 434 -5.32 54.35 69.71
C LYS A 434 -5.12 54.92 71.11
N CYS A 435 -3.94 55.41 71.45
CA CYS A 435 -3.73 56.23 72.65
C CYS A 435 -4.05 57.69 72.35
N ALA A 436 -5.33 58.07 72.43
CA ALA A 436 -5.83 59.40 72.11
C ALA A 436 -6.63 60.03 73.26
N GLY A 437 -6.31 59.64 74.49
CA GLY A 437 -6.96 60.21 75.68
C GLY A 437 -8.37 59.69 75.93
N GLN A 438 -8.85 58.67 75.22
CA GLN A 438 -10.23 58.19 75.34
C GLN A 438 -10.42 57.15 76.44
N SER A 439 -11.65 57.04 76.95
CA SER A 439 -12.06 56.01 77.90
C SER A 439 -12.40 54.68 77.22
N PHE A 440 -12.31 53.57 77.97
CA PHE A 440 -12.69 52.23 77.54
C PHE A 440 -13.47 51.47 78.63
N SER A 441 -14.21 50.44 78.23
CA SER A 441 -14.98 49.58 79.15
C SER A 441 -14.07 48.59 79.88
N THR A 442 -13.96 48.72 81.19
CA THR A 442 -13.12 47.82 82.02
C THR A 442 -13.70 46.41 82.13
N SER A 443 -15.00 46.21 81.94
CA SER A 443 -15.64 44.89 81.93
C SER A 443 -15.48 44.15 80.60
N SER A 444 -15.48 44.89 79.48
CA SER A 444 -15.28 44.33 78.15
C SER A 444 -13.81 44.04 77.84
N TYR A 445 -12.91 44.77 78.48
CA TYR A 445 -11.46 44.65 78.30
C TYR A 445 -10.75 44.51 79.66
N PRO A 446 -10.95 43.39 80.37
CA PRO A 446 -10.43 43.20 81.73
C PRO A 446 -8.89 43.22 81.78
N ASP A 447 -8.21 42.72 80.76
CA ASP A 447 -6.74 42.72 80.72
C ASP A 447 -6.18 44.11 80.43
N LEU A 448 -6.86 44.92 79.61
CA LEU A 448 -6.49 46.32 79.41
C LEU A 448 -6.75 47.17 80.66
N ALA A 449 -7.83 46.88 81.39
CA ALA A 449 -8.13 47.51 82.67
C ALA A 449 -7.06 47.24 83.73
N ARG A 450 -6.36 46.11 83.66
CA ARG A 450 -5.23 45.82 84.54
C ARG A 450 -4.04 46.76 84.28
N ALA A 451 -3.81 47.16 83.03
CA ALA A 451 -2.75 48.08 82.64
C ALA A 451 -3.14 49.57 82.85
N TYR A 452 -4.41 49.93 82.61
CA TYR A 452 -4.94 51.28 82.80
C TYR A 452 -6.18 51.26 83.72
N PRO A 453 -5.99 51.22 85.05
CA PRO A 453 -7.08 50.98 86.01
C PRO A 453 -8.16 52.04 86.06
N ASN A 454 -7.85 53.28 85.64
CA ASN A 454 -8.81 54.37 85.56
C ASN A 454 -9.75 54.28 84.33
N GLY A 455 -9.60 53.23 83.51
CA GLY A 455 -10.42 53.02 82.31
C GLY A 455 -10.17 54.05 81.21
N ARG A 456 -9.00 54.71 81.18
CA ARG A 456 -8.68 55.76 80.21
C ARG A 456 -7.25 55.63 79.71
N LEU A 457 -7.07 55.72 78.39
CA LEU A 457 -5.75 55.73 77.78
C LEU A 457 -5.13 57.14 77.83
N PRO A 458 -3.79 57.26 77.87
CA PRO A 458 -3.12 58.55 77.70
C PRO A 458 -3.35 59.10 76.28
N ASP A 459 -3.27 60.42 76.12
CA ASP A 459 -3.20 61.06 74.81
C ASP A 459 -1.74 61.23 74.42
N LEU A 460 -1.24 60.38 73.52
CA LEU A 460 0.17 60.36 73.14
C LEU A 460 0.42 61.03 71.78
N ARG A 461 -0.54 61.81 71.28
CA ARG A 461 -0.42 62.48 69.99
C ARG A 461 0.50 63.70 70.12
N GLY A 462 1.67 63.65 69.47
CA GLY A 462 2.67 64.73 69.53
C GLY A 462 3.66 64.60 70.70
N GLU A 463 3.44 63.62 71.58
CA GLU A 463 4.27 63.40 72.76
C GLU A 463 5.42 62.43 72.51
N PHE A 464 6.54 62.66 73.20
CA PHE A 464 7.60 61.67 73.32
C PHE A 464 7.43 60.87 74.60
N ILE A 465 7.40 59.54 74.49
CA ILE A 465 7.45 58.68 75.66
C ILE A 465 8.89 58.64 76.18
N ARG A 466 9.05 58.88 77.48
CA ARG A 466 10.31 58.65 78.17
C ARG A 466 10.17 57.65 79.30
N GLY A 467 11.29 57.06 79.71
CA GLY A 467 11.35 56.25 80.92
C GLY A 467 10.93 57.07 82.14
N TYR A 468 10.08 56.46 82.96
CA TYR A 468 9.78 56.95 84.30
C TYR A 468 11.06 56.88 85.15
N ASP A 469 11.35 57.91 85.93
CA ASP A 469 12.63 58.02 86.66
C ASP A 469 12.80 56.91 87.71
N ASP A 470 11.69 56.48 88.31
CA ASP A 470 11.60 55.39 89.29
C ASP A 470 12.70 55.44 90.38
N GLY A 471 12.97 56.64 90.88
CA GLY A 471 13.92 56.89 91.97
C GLY A 471 15.38 57.09 91.55
N ARG A 472 15.69 57.16 90.25
CA ARG A 472 17.06 57.37 89.74
C ARG A 472 17.62 58.77 90.03
N GLY A 473 16.76 59.78 90.21
CA GLY A 473 17.17 61.13 90.58
C GLY A 473 17.39 62.09 89.40
N VAL A 474 17.11 61.67 88.16
CA VAL A 474 17.28 62.52 86.96
C VAL A 474 16.06 63.42 86.74
N ASP A 475 14.87 62.93 87.11
CA ASP A 475 13.61 63.65 86.97
C ASP A 475 12.72 63.40 88.20
N SER A 476 13.24 63.83 89.36
CA SER A 476 12.63 63.58 90.66
C SER A 476 11.33 64.35 90.87
N GLY A 477 10.36 63.70 91.51
CA GLY A 477 9.08 64.31 91.88
C GLY A 477 7.97 64.18 90.84
N ARG A 478 8.26 63.66 89.64
CA ARG A 478 7.24 63.36 88.63
C ARG A 478 6.59 61.98 88.85
N SER A 479 5.33 61.81 88.44
CA SER A 479 4.59 60.53 88.51
C SER A 479 4.50 59.82 87.15
N ILE A 480 4.21 58.52 87.13
CA ILE A 480 4.03 57.77 85.87
C ILE A 480 2.80 58.29 85.11
N LEU A 481 2.89 58.37 83.78
CA LEU A 481 1.84 58.88 82.88
C LEU A 481 1.49 60.39 83.02
N THR A 482 2.37 61.22 83.57
CA THR A 482 2.19 62.70 83.57
C THR A 482 3.00 63.40 82.47
N GLU A 483 2.48 64.51 81.92
CA GLU A 483 3.05 65.30 80.83
C GLU A 483 4.14 66.30 81.28
N GLN A 484 5.00 66.76 80.36
CA GLN A 484 6.04 67.77 80.58
C GLN A 484 6.27 68.61 79.31
N GLY A 485 6.41 69.93 79.44
CA GLY A 485 6.69 70.86 78.32
C GLY A 485 8.16 70.89 77.85
N ASP A 486 8.43 71.56 76.72
CA ASP A 486 9.77 71.64 76.12
C ASP A 486 10.72 72.62 76.84
N ALA A 487 12.03 72.36 76.73
CA ALA A 487 13.08 73.21 77.28
C ALA A 487 14.38 73.07 76.46
N ILE A 488 15.15 74.17 76.34
CA ILE A 488 16.51 74.18 75.74
C ILE A 488 17.59 74.33 76.81
N ARG A 489 18.83 73.92 76.48
CA ARG A 489 20.01 74.24 77.30
C ARG A 489 20.44 75.70 77.08
N ASN A 490 21.21 76.26 78.02
CA ASN A 490 21.71 77.65 77.96
C ASN A 490 22.67 77.92 76.77
N ILE A 491 22.65 79.14 76.19
CA ILE A 491 23.46 79.57 75.02
C ILE A 491 24.13 80.94 75.30
N THR A 492 25.40 81.15 74.90
CA THR A 492 26.21 82.35 75.26
C THR A 492 27.10 82.90 74.12
N GLY A 493 27.51 84.19 74.16
CA GLY A 493 28.49 84.82 73.25
C GLY A 493 29.12 86.13 73.78
N THR A 494 30.14 86.71 73.10
CA THR A 494 30.93 87.89 73.56
C THR A 494 31.25 88.92 72.46
N VAL A 495 31.60 90.15 72.83
CA VAL A 495 31.91 91.29 71.93
C VAL A 495 33.10 92.12 72.47
N THR A 496 34.00 92.58 71.60
CA THR A 496 35.12 93.49 71.94
C THR A 496 34.98 94.87 71.26
N GLY A 497 35.42 95.94 71.95
CA GLY A 497 35.24 97.33 71.50
C GLY A 497 36.19 97.80 70.39
N ILE A 498 35.87 98.92 69.72
CA ILE A 498 36.64 99.54 68.63
C ILE A 498 37.39 100.79 69.15
N SER A 499 38.66 100.99 68.78
CA SER A 499 39.44 102.17 69.20
C SER A 499 40.39 102.66 68.11
N GLU A 500 40.23 103.91 67.68
CA GLU A 500 41.00 104.53 66.61
C GLU A 500 42.41 104.96 67.06
N THR A 501 42.60 105.36 68.32
CA THR A 501 43.92 105.78 68.86
C THR A 501 44.98 104.67 68.85
N PHE A 502 44.55 103.41 68.89
CA PHE A 502 45.42 102.22 68.87
C PHE A 502 45.33 101.45 67.55
N SER A 503 44.67 102.03 66.53
CA SER A 503 44.40 101.40 65.24
C SER A 503 43.77 99.99 65.36
N TYR A 504 42.80 99.82 66.27
CA TYR A 504 42.16 98.53 66.57
C TYR A 504 40.69 98.49 66.12
N SER A 505 40.35 97.45 65.34
CA SER A 505 38.98 97.18 64.90
C SER A 505 38.36 96.05 65.76
N GLY A 506 37.31 96.37 66.52
CA GLY A 506 36.60 95.41 67.38
C GLY A 506 35.91 94.27 66.63
N SER A 507 35.62 93.16 67.34
CA SER A 507 35.05 91.91 66.82
C SER A 507 33.99 91.28 67.76
N GLY A 508 33.18 90.35 67.24
CA GLY A 508 32.20 89.57 68.02
C GLY A 508 32.39 88.06 67.84
N SER A 509 31.97 87.26 68.83
CA SER A 509 32.07 85.79 68.83
C SER A 509 30.83 85.10 69.41
N GLY A 510 30.60 83.87 68.95
CA GLY A 510 29.42 83.08 69.28
C GLY A 510 28.19 83.57 68.53
N VAL A 511 27.12 83.84 69.27
CA VAL A 511 25.86 84.39 68.71
C VAL A 511 26.03 85.81 68.14
N PHE A 512 27.12 86.51 68.46
CA PHE A 512 27.38 87.87 68.01
C PHE A 512 28.42 87.94 66.87
N GLN A 513 28.20 88.78 65.84
CA GLN A 513 29.16 89.00 64.74
C GLN A 513 29.14 90.45 64.22
N ARG A 514 30.30 91.02 63.86
CA ARG A 514 30.40 92.37 63.24
C ARG A 514 30.12 92.31 61.74
N THR A 515 29.34 93.26 61.21
CA THR A 515 28.82 93.21 59.83
C THR A 515 29.26 94.37 58.91
N SER A 516 29.93 95.42 59.41
CA SER A 516 30.52 96.51 58.56
C SER A 516 31.66 97.33 59.23
N SER A 517 32.49 98.01 58.42
CA SER A 517 33.60 98.92 58.80
C SER A 517 33.52 100.31 58.11
N GLY A 518 33.86 101.41 58.79
CA GLY A 518 33.76 102.80 58.29
C GLY A 518 34.95 103.31 57.45
N PRO A 519 34.84 104.42 56.69
CA PRO A 519 35.79 104.80 55.63
C PRO A 519 36.99 105.68 56.06
N GLY A 520 38.22 105.21 55.80
CA GLY A 520 39.40 106.03 55.46
C GLY A 520 40.23 106.67 56.59
N ALA A 521 41.23 105.95 57.13
CA ALA A 521 42.31 106.52 57.93
C ALA A 521 43.36 107.20 57.02
N ASP A 522 43.30 108.53 56.84
CA ASP A 522 44.28 109.28 56.02
C ASP A 522 45.43 109.94 56.82
N GLY A 523 45.47 109.75 58.14
CA GLY A 523 46.71 109.89 58.91
C GLY A 523 47.24 111.31 59.17
N THR A 524 46.43 112.38 59.11
CA THR A 524 46.79 113.63 59.81
C THR A 524 45.65 114.21 60.65
N PRO A 525 45.90 114.61 61.92
CA PRO A 525 44.86 115.00 62.86
C PRO A 525 44.47 116.47 62.67
N ARG A 526 43.25 116.72 62.18
CA ARG A 526 42.57 118.02 62.39
C ARG A 526 41.10 117.80 62.75
N SER A 527 40.86 117.50 64.04
CA SER A 527 39.58 117.53 64.80
C SER A 527 38.42 116.62 64.36
N VAL A 528 37.96 115.76 65.30
CA VAL A 528 36.67 115.01 65.36
C VAL A 528 36.04 114.59 64.03
N ASP A 529 36.44 113.42 63.52
CA ASP A 529 35.69 112.73 62.46
C ASP A 529 34.42 112.07 63.02
N TRP A 530 33.24 112.57 62.61
CA TRP A 530 31.92 111.98 62.90
C TRP A 530 31.52 110.96 61.83
N SER A 531 32.30 109.88 61.67
CA SER A 531 31.91 108.75 60.81
C SER A 531 31.67 107.46 61.60
N ASN A 532 30.78 106.59 61.11
CA ASN A 532 30.28 105.39 61.79
C ASN A 532 31.38 104.31 61.95
N ALA A 533 31.59 103.81 63.18
CA ALA A 533 32.59 102.80 63.52
C ALA A 533 32.20 101.34 63.18
N GLY A 534 30.95 101.04 62.79
CA GLY A 534 30.45 99.71 62.36
C GLY A 534 29.32 99.10 63.23
N THR A 535 28.64 98.05 62.73
CA THR A 535 27.48 97.38 63.40
C THR A 535 27.78 95.93 63.82
N LEU A 536 27.11 95.45 64.87
CA LEU A 536 27.15 94.07 65.37
C LEU A 536 25.75 93.43 65.45
N ASP A 537 25.61 92.15 65.10
CA ASP A 537 24.34 91.42 65.05
C ASP A 537 24.30 90.22 66.01
N PHE A 538 23.11 89.86 66.55
CA PHE A 538 22.86 88.68 67.41
C PHE A 538 21.97 87.66 66.69
N ASP A 539 22.43 86.42 66.61
CA ASP A 539 21.68 85.32 65.99
C ASP A 539 22.11 83.99 66.61
N VAL A 540 21.15 83.28 67.20
CA VAL A 540 21.36 81.94 67.81
C VAL A 540 21.65 80.89 66.75
N SER A 541 21.16 81.07 65.52
CA SER A 541 21.37 80.14 64.40
C SER A 541 22.86 79.88 64.14
N ARG A 542 23.72 80.81 64.57
CA ARG A 542 25.19 80.72 64.49
C ARG A 542 25.77 79.59 65.33
N VAL A 543 25.13 79.20 66.43
CA VAL A 543 25.67 78.20 67.37
C VAL A 543 24.71 77.04 67.66
N ALA A 544 23.43 77.16 67.30
CA ALA A 544 22.45 76.09 67.42
C ALA A 544 21.37 76.20 66.33
N PRO A 545 20.85 75.08 65.80
CA PRO A 545 19.69 75.10 64.90
C PRO A 545 18.46 75.70 65.60
N THR A 546 17.76 76.60 64.92
CA THR A 546 16.56 77.27 65.47
C THR A 546 15.30 76.87 64.70
N ALA A 547 14.18 76.76 65.43
CA ALA A 547 12.83 76.52 64.92
C ALA A 547 11.80 77.04 65.95
N ASN A 548 10.51 77.05 65.63
CA ASN A 548 9.45 77.51 66.55
C ASN A 548 9.24 76.61 67.79
N GLU A 549 9.75 75.38 67.79
CA GLU A 549 9.64 74.39 68.89
C GLU A 549 10.99 73.68 69.05
N ASN A 550 11.42 73.43 70.29
CA ASN A 550 12.62 72.64 70.52
C ASN A 550 12.34 71.13 70.46
N ARG A 551 12.85 70.48 69.42
CA ARG A 551 12.68 69.03 69.26
C ARG A 551 13.89 68.38 68.60
N PRO A 552 14.25 67.15 68.99
CA PRO A 552 15.14 66.34 68.16
C PRO A 552 14.45 65.99 66.84
N ARG A 553 15.23 65.63 65.83
CA ARG A 553 14.69 65.06 64.59
C ARG A 553 13.88 63.81 64.93
N ASN A 554 12.65 63.72 64.44
CA ASN A 554 11.72 62.63 64.76
C ASN A 554 10.83 62.26 63.55
N ILE A 555 10.17 61.11 63.66
CA ILE A 555 9.15 60.63 62.71
C ILE A 555 7.89 60.31 63.53
N ALA A 556 6.72 60.77 63.07
CA ALA A 556 5.46 60.56 63.77
C ALA A 556 4.86 59.18 63.48
N PHE A 557 4.55 58.44 64.54
CA PHE A 557 3.78 57.19 64.52
C PHE A 557 2.53 57.38 65.41
N LEU A 558 1.46 56.62 65.16
CA LEU A 558 0.39 56.49 66.15
C LEU A 558 0.85 55.61 67.29
N TYR A 559 0.51 55.92 68.53
CA TYR A 559 0.59 54.94 69.61
C TYR A 559 -0.74 54.19 69.71
N ILE A 560 -0.67 52.85 69.72
CA ILE A 560 -1.83 51.96 69.90
C ILE A 560 -1.54 50.90 70.98
N VAL A 561 -2.58 50.36 71.61
CA VAL A 561 -2.52 49.27 72.59
C VAL A 561 -3.44 48.12 72.19
N ARG A 562 -3.09 46.88 72.54
CA ARG A 562 -3.97 45.71 72.35
C ARG A 562 -5.12 45.79 73.35
N ALA A 563 -6.34 45.42 72.94
CA ALA A 563 -7.54 45.51 73.76
C ALA A 563 -7.85 44.23 74.57
N ALA A 564 -7.48 43.05 74.05
CA ALA A 564 -7.62 41.74 74.69
C ALA A 564 -6.50 40.80 74.22
#